data_AF-X1I2C0-F1
#
_entry.id   AF-X1I2C0-F1
#
_cell.length_a   1.000
_cell.length_b   1.000
_cell.length_c   1.000
_cell.angle_alpha   90.00
_cell.angle_beta   90.00
_cell.angle_gamma   90.00
#
_symmetry.space_group_name_H-M   'P 1'
#
loop_
_entity.id
_entity.type
_entity.pdbx_description
1 polymer ?
#
loop_
_entity_poly.entity_id
_entity_poly.type
_entity_poly.pdbx_seq_one_letter_code
_entity_poly.pdbx_strand_id
1 'polypeptide(L)'
;DFVELFKKSLSRAKDSLAQTPDKLLILKKAGVVDAGAQGFVNILEGIVNFIEYGKIKSLKVITASTKKISSFNLEKVDSEINFQFCAECLLEGIDLDRKTIKQKLSFLGDSIIIAGSKNKAHIHIQ
;
A
#
# COMPACT_ATOMS: atom_id res chain seq x y z
N ASP A 1 -11.48 -13.53 -28.42
CA ASP A 1 -12.21 -12.30 -28.06
C ASP A 1 -11.51 -11.64 -26.87
N PHE A 2 -11.16 -10.36 -26.98
CA PHE A 2 -10.48 -9.59 -25.92
C PHE A 2 -11.37 -9.40 -24.68
N VAL A 3 -12.68 -9.27 -24.87
CA VAL A 3 -13.64 -9.08 -23.77
C VAL A 3 -13.63 -10.32 -22.86
N GLU A 4 -13.72 -11.49 -23.46
CA GLU A 4 -13.68 -12.77 -22.76
C GLU A 4 -12.33 -13.00 -22.06
N LEU A 5 -11.22 -12.61 -22.71
CA LEU A 5 -9.88 -12.70 -22.13
C LEU A 5 -9.76 -11.89 -20.84
N PHE A 6 -10.26 -10.64 -20.83
CA PHE A 6 -10.22 -9.79 -19.63
C PHE A 6 -11.11 -10.33 -18.50
N LYS A 7 -12.30 -10.86 -18.81
CA LYS A 7 -13.16 -11.51 -17.80
C LYS A 7 -12.48 -12.74 -17.16
N LYS A 8 -11.88 -13.60 -17.98
CA LYS A 8 -11.13 -14.77 -17.50
C LYS A 8 -9.91 -14.37 -16.66
N SER A 9 -9.18 -13.35 -17.12
CA SER A 9 -8.03 -12.79 -16.39
C SER A 9 -8.44 -12.22 -15.05
N LEU A 10 -9.55 -11.48 -15.00
CA LEU A 10 -10.10 -10.94 -13.76
C LEU A 10 -10.49 -12.05 -12.77
N SER A 11 -11.19 -13.09 -13.24
CA SER A 11 -11.51 -14.24 -12.40
C SER A 11 -10.25 -14.87 -11.79
N ARG A 12 -9.24 -15.11 -12.63
CA ARG A 12 -7.98 -15.71 -12.18
C ARG A 12 -7.21 -14.81 -11.20
N ALA A 13 -7.26 -13.49 -11.41
CA ALA A 13 -6.63 -12.52 -10.53
C ALA A 13 -7.30 -12.51 -9.14
N LYS A 14 -8.65 -12.61 -9.08
CA LYS A 14 -9.39 -12.75 -7.82
C LYS A 14 -9.02 -14.01 -7.06
N ASP A 15 -8.89 -15.14 -7.75
CA ASP A 15 -8.44 -16.40 -7.12
C ASP A 15 -7.02 -16.26 -6.55
N SER A 16 -6.10 -15.68 -7.33
CA SER A 16 -4.71 -15.47 -6.90
C SER A 16 -4.63 -14.52 -5.70
N LEU A 17 -5.47 -13.48 -5.67
CA LEU A 17 -5.59 -12.54 -4.57
C LEU A 17 -6.05 -13.24 -3.29
N ALA A 18 -7.09 -14.07 -3.37
CA ALA A 18 -7.59 -14.85 -2.24
C ALA A 18 -6.53 -15.82 -1.66
N GLN A 19 -5.57 -16.24 -2.49
CA GLN A 19 -4.44 -17.09 -2.08
C GLN A 19 -3.24 -16.32 -1.54
N THR A 20 -3.22 -14.98 -1.60
CA THR A 20 -2.10 -14.19 -1.06
C THR A 20 -1.82 -14.43 0.44
N PRO A 21 -2.79 -14.71 1.31
CA PRO A 21 -2.51 -15.08 2.70
C PRO A 21 -1.66 -16.34 2.80
N ASP A 22 -1.85 -17.33 1.94
CA ASP A 22 -1.08 -18.58 1.96
C ASP A 22 0.36 -18.42 1.43
N LYS A 23 0.65 -17.30 0.74
CA LYS A 23 2.00 -17.01 0.22
C LYS A 23 2.89 -16.32 1.25
N LEU A 24 2.32 -15.62 2.24
CA LEU A 24 3.06 -14.90 3.28
C LEU A 24 2.36 -15.05 4.64
N LEU A 25 3.08 -15.62 5.62
CA LEU A 25 2.59 -15.86 6.99
C LEU A 25 2.02 -14.60 7.67
N ILE A 26 2.59 -13.43 7.41
CA ILE A 26 2.13 -12.17 8.03
C ILE A 26 0.72 -11.78 7.56
N LEU A 27 0.41 -12.00 6.28
CA LEU A 27 -0.92 -11.75 5.72
C LEU A 27 -1.95 -12.74 6.30
N LYS A 28 -1.56 -14.03 6.41
CA LYS A 28 -2.39 -15.06 7.04
C LYS A 28 -2.72 -14.75 8.50
N LYS A 29 -1.72 -14.35 9.28
CA LYS A 29 -1.90 -13.96 10.69
C LYS A 29 -2.81 -12.75 10.84
N ALA A 30 -2.66 -11.76 9.97
CA ALA A 30 -3.49 -10.56 9.97
C ALA A 30 -4.90 -10.78 9.39
N GLY A 31 -5.17 -11.92 8.74
CA GLY A 31 -6.47 -12.20 8.11
C GLY A 31 -6.75 -11.32 6.90
N VAL A 32 -5.70 -10.85 6.20
CA VAL A 32 -5.80 -9.90 5.08
C VAL A 32 -5.19 -10.46 3.81
N VAL A 33 -5.62 -9.90 2.68
CA VAL A 33 -4.96 -10.10 1.39
C VAL A 33 -3.87 -9.05 1.17
N ASP A 34 -2.98 -9.31 0.21
CA ASP A 34 -1.98 -8.34 -0.21
C ASP A 34 -2.64 -7.09 -0.83
N ALA A 35 -2.30 -5.92 -0.30
CA ALA A 35 -2.91 -4.65 -0.73
C ALA A 35 -2.52 -4.27 -2.16
N GLY A 36 -1.29 -4.59 -2.59
CA GLY A 36 -0.83 -4.33 -3.96
C GLY A 36 -1.58 -5.21 -4.97
N ALA A 37 -1.74 -6.50 -4.67
CA ALA A 37 -2.52 -7.43 -5.46
C ALA A 37 -4.01 -7.03 -5.52
N GLN A 38 -4.59 -6.55 -4.41
CA GLN A 38 -5.95 -6.02 -4.40
C GLN A 38 -6.09 -4.80 -5.32
N GLY A 39 -5.11 -3.88 -5.28
CA GLY A 39 -5.06 -2.73 -6.19
C GLY A 39 -5.06 -3.15 -7.66
N PHE A 40 -4.26 -4.16 -8.00
CA PHE A 40 -4.23 -4.72 -9.36
C PHE A 40 -5.57 -5.33 -9.78
N VAL A 41 -6.22 -6.11 -8.91
CA VAL A 41 -7.57 -6.65 -9.17
C VAL A 41 -8.58 -5.53 -9.41
N ASN A 42 -8.56 -4.46 -8.60
CA ASN A 42 -9.47 -3.33 -8.76
C ASN A 42 -9.31 -2.63 -10.13
N ILE A 43 -8.07 -2.52 -10.64
CA ILE A 43 -7.80 -1.99 -11.98
C ILE A 43 -8.45 -2.88 -13.05
N LEU A 44 -8.25 -4.21 -12.95
CA LEU A 44 -8.87 -5.16 -13.88
C LEU A 44 -10.40 -5.12 -13.83
N GLU A 45 -10.99 -4.98 -12.64
CA GLU A 45 -12.44 -4.78 -12.49
C GLU A 45 -12.91 -3.51 -13.19
N GLY A 46 -12.18 -2.41 -13.05
CA GLY A 46 -12.49 -1.15 -13.76
C GLY A 46 -12.49 -1.33 -15.27
N ILE A 47 -11.47 -2.01 -15.81
CA ILE A 47 -11.35 -2.30 -17.25
C ILE A 47 -12.53 -3.16 -17.74
N VAL A 48 -12.81 -4.28 -17.07
CA VAL A 48 -13.91 -5.19 -17.45
C VAL A 48 -15.26 -4.45 -17.38
N ASN A 49 -15.51 -3.71 -16.31
CA ASN A 49 -16.75 -2.94 -16.16
C ASN A 49 -16.90 -1.89 -17.28
N PHE A 50 -15.82 -1.20 -17.65
CA PHE A 50 -15.86 -0.23 -18.74
C PHE A 50 -16.16 -0.89 -20.09
N ILE A 51 -15.54 -2.04 -20.38
CA ILE A 51 -15.78 -2.82 -21.59
C ILE A 51 -17.25 -3.30 -21.66
N GLU A 52 -17.81 -3.79 -20.55
CA GLU A 52 -19.18 -4.34 -20.53
C GLU A 52 -20.28 -3.28 -20.57
N TYR A 53 -20.09 -2.16 -19.87
CA TYR A 53 -21.17 -1.20 -19.62
C TYR A 53 -20.95 0.17 -20.27
N GLY A 54 -19.78 0.41 -20.87
CA GLY A 54 -19.42 1.68 -21.53
C GLY A 54 -19.41 2.89 -20.60
N LYS A 55 -19.49 2.67 -19.29
CA LYS A 55 -19.56 3.71 -18.25
C LYS A 55 -18.64 3.31 -17.12
N ILE A 56 -17.71 4.18 -16.80
CA ILE A 56 -17.14 4.22 -15.46
C ILE A 56 -18.33 4.68 -14.60
N LYS A 57 -18.95 3.77 -13.82
CA LYS A 57 -19.86 4.21 -12.74
C LYS A 57 -19.12 5.36 -12.06
N SER A 58 -19.75 6.53 -11.91
CA SER A 58 -19.09 7.60 -11.15
C SER A 58 -18.59 6.90 -9.90
N LEU A 59 -17.27 6.95 -9.70
CA LEU A 59 -16.71 6.55 -8.43
C LEU A 59 -17.41 7.54 -7.50
N LYS A 60 -18.58 7.16 -6.97
CA LYS A 60 -18.97 7.58 -5.64
C LYS A 60 -17.70 7.27 -4.92
N VAL A 61 -16.93 8.33 -4.68
CA VAL A 61 -15.70 8.30 -3.93
C VAL A 61 -16.00 7.27 -2.88
N ILE A 62 -15.23 6.18 -2.89
CA ILE A 62 -15.26 5.22 -1.81
C ILE A 62 -14.79 6.07 -0.62
N THR A 63 -15.69 6.92 -0.13
CA THR A 63 -15.77 7.49 1.19
C THR A 63 -15.71 6.23 1.95
N ALA A 64 -14.50 5.95 2.42
CA ALA A 64 -14.09 4.67 2.96
C ALA A 64 -15.32 4.12 3.65
N SER A 65 -15.96 3.14 3.01
CA SER A 65 -16.99 2.39 3.70
C SER A 65 -16.15 1.62 4.69
N THR A 66 -15.88 2.27 5.81
CA THR A 66 -15.79 1.71 7.14
C THR A 66 -17.10 0.96 7.37
N LYS A 67 -17.33 -0.10 6.58
CA LYS A 67 -17.69 -1.36 7.18
C LYS A 67 -16.59 -1.52 8.21
N LYS A 68 -16.90 -1.17 9.45
CA LYS A 68 -16.12 -1.54 10.61
C LYS A 68 -15.63 -2.93 10.30
N ILE A 69 -14.33 -3.06 10.08
CA ILE A 69 -13.71 -4.36 9.95
C ILE A 69 -13.81 -4.88 11.38
N SER A 70 -14.95 -5.50 11.67
CA SER A 70 -15.28 -6.02 12.97
C SER A 70 -14.31 -7.16 13.14
N SER A 71 -13.28 -6.92 13.95
CA SER A 71 -12.23 -7.86 14.33
C SER A 71 -11.07 -7.95 13.33
N PHE A 72 -10.38 -6.83 13.08
CA PHE A 72 -8.93 -6.92 13.12
C PHE A 72 -8.55 -7.12 14.59
N ASN A 73 -8.35 -8.37 15.01
CA ASN A 73 -7.45 -8.64 16.13
C ASN A 73 -6.02 -8.40 15.64
N LEU A 74 -5.70 -7.14 15.34
CA LEU A 74 -4.39 -6.64 15.70
C LEU A 74 -4.37 -6.74 17.21
N GLU A 75 -3.79 -7.81 17.76
CA GLU A 75 -3.24 -7.72 19.11
C GLU A 75 -2.55 -6.38 19.18
N LYS A 76 -3.09 -5.49 20.01
CA LYS A 76 -2.64 -4.11 20.25
C LYS A 76 -1.20 -3.90 19.80
N VAL A 77 -1.01 -3.48 18.55
CA VAL A 77 0.16 -2.69 18.22
C VAL A 77 -0.25 -1.30 18.65
N ASP A 78 0.05 -1.02 19.91
CA ASP A 78 -0.22 0.21 20.64
C ASP A 78 0.67 1.33 20.07
N SER A 79 0.57 1.59 18.78
CA SER A 79 1.15 2.75 18.14
C SER A 79 0.01 3.57 17.58
N GLU A 80 -0.48 4.50 18.39
CA GLU A 80 -1.20 5.66 17.87
C GLU A 80 -0.38 6.22 16.71
N ILE A 81 -0.89 6.15 15.48
CA ILE A 81 -0.23 6.73 14.33
C ILE A 81 -0.33 8.24 14.51
N ASN A 82 0.75 8.86 14.94
CA ASN A 82 0.80 10.31 15.20
C ASN A 82 0.91 11.09 13.89
N PHE A 83 1.46 10.44 12.85
CA PHE A 83 1.80 11.05 11.58
C PHE A 83 1.10 10.31 10.42
N GLN A 84 0.03 10.91 9.90
CA GLN A 84 -0.80 10.32 8.84
C GLN A 84 -0.26 10.58 7.42
N PHE A 85 0.68 11.50 7.29
CA PHE A 85 1.24 11.91 6.00
C PHE A 85 2.75 11.68 5.99
N CYS A 86 3.24 11.13 4.89
CA CYS A 86 4.66 10.99 4.67
C CYS A 86 5.28 12.33 4.25
N ALA A 87 6.52 12.56 4.68
CA ALA A 87 7.37 13.63 4.19
C ALA A 87 8.63 13.06 3.53
N GLU A 88 8.97 13.60 2.36
CA GLU A 88 10.15 13.17 1.61
C GLU A 88 11.08 14.36 1.36
N CYS A 89 12.38 14.14 1.51
CA CYS A 89 13.38 15.13 1.17
C CYS A 89 14.66 14.53 0.62
N LEU A 90 15.39 15.36 -0.11
CA LEU A 90 16.70 15.06 -0.65
C LEU A 90 17.73 15.98 0.00
N LEU A 91 18.76 15.38 0.58
CA LEU A 91 19.88 16.08 1.20
C LEU A 91 21.14 15.84 0.38
N GLU A 92 21.81 16.92 -0.04
CA GLU A 92 23.10 16.88 -0.74
C GLU A 92 24.17 17.50 0.15
N GLY A 93 25.36 16.89 0.17
CA GLY A 93 26.45 17.31 1.04
C GLY A 93 27.72 16.49 0.86
N ILE A 94 28.62 16.56 1.83
CA ILE A 94 29.89 15.82 1.85
C ILE A 94 29.92 14.98 3.13
N ASP A 95 30.24 13.69 2.99
CA ASP A 95 30.35 12.72 4.09
C ASP A 95 29.15 12.72 5.07
N LEU A 96 27.95 12.72 4.50
CA LEU A 96 26.68 12.64 5.20
C LEU A 96 26.63 11.37 6.09
N ASP A 97 26.61 11.59 7.41
CA ASP A 97 26.39 10.53 8.37
C ASP A 97 24.89 10.25 8.55
N ARG A 98 24.47 9.10 8.00
CA ARG A 98 23.09 8.59 8.10
C ARG A 98 22.62 8.44 9.53
N LYS A 99 23.51 8.06 10.45
CA LYS A 99 23.13 7.84 11.85
C LYS A 99 22.73 9.16 12.51
N THR A 100 23.55 10.20 12.33
CA THR A 100 23.25 11.56 12.78
C THR A 100 21.97 12.11 12.15
N ILE A 101 21.79 11.94 10.83
CA ILE A 101 20.56 12.39 10.14
C ILE A 101 19.33 11.70 10.73
N LYS A 102 19.38 10.37 10.89
CA LYS A 102 18.28 9.60 11.48
C LYS A 102 17.95 10.11 12.89
N GLN A 103 18.97 10.27 13.75
CA GLN A 103 18.77 10.77 15.11
C GLN A 103 18.11 12.15 15.14
N LYS A 104 18.53 13.07 14.26
CA LYS A 104 17.96 14.42 14.19
C LYS A 104 16.53 14.46 13.67
N LEU A 105 16.12 13.50 12.84
CA LEU A 105 14.80 13.50 12.20
C LEU A 105 13.81 12.51 12.84
N SER A 106 14.25 11.68 13.79
CA SER A 106 13.40 10.62 14.38
C SER A 106 12.16 11.15 15.12
N PHE A 107 12.10 12.44 15.45
CA PHE A 107 10.94 13.04 16.11
C PHE A 107 9.84 13.48 15.12
N LEU A 108 10.11 13.45 13.81
CA LEU A 108 9.20 13.93 12.76
C LEU A 108 8.27 12.84 12.21
N GLY A 109 8.43 11.59 12.65
CA GLY A 109 7.64 10.45 12.19
C GLY A 109 7.87 9.22 13.05
N ASP A 110 6.96 8.27 12.93
CA ASP A 110 7.02 6.97 13.61
C ASP A 110 8.07 6.03 12.97
N SER A 111 8.47 6.30 11.72
CA SER A 111 9.39 5.52 10.89
C SER A 111 10.21 6.43 9.98
N ILE A 112 11.48 6.06 9.77
CA ILE A 112 12.38 6.80 8.88
C ILE A 112 13.26 5.86 8.08
N ILE A 113 13.26 6.07 6.76
CA ILE A 113 14.07 5.36 5.78
C ILE A 113 15.05 6.35 5.16
N ILE A 114 16.33 5.99 5.14
CA ILE A 114 17.40 6.81 4.54
C ILE A 114 18.17 5.95 3.54
N ALA A 115 18.13 6.34 2.26
CA ALA A 115 18.85 5.70 1.15
C ALA A 115 19.82 6.68 0.48
N GLY A 116 20.76 6.18 -0.35
CA GLY A 116 21.71 7.01 -1.10
C GLY A 116 23.19 6.74 -0.82
N SER A 117 24.02 7.78 -0.88
CA SER A 117 25.48 7.72 -0.70
C SER A 117 25.93 8.69 0.41
N LYS A 118 27.25 8.81 0.60
CA LYS A 118 27.86 9.80 1.49
C LYS A 118 27.64 11.25 1.04
N ASN A 119 27.22 11.49 -0.19
CA ASN A 119 27.08 12.85 -0.71
C ASN A 119 25.63 13.21 -1.05
N LYS A 120 24.73 12.23 -1.01
CA LYS A 120 23.32 12.41 -1.35
C LYS A 120 22.47 11.42 -0.57
N ALA A 121 21.51 11.92 0.19
CA ALA A 121 20.59 11.12 1.00
C ALA A 121 19.14 11.40 0.58
N HIS A 122 18.42 10.34 0.22
CA HIS A 122 16.96 10.35 0.06
C HIS A 122 16.35 9.90 1.38
N ILE A 123 15.46 10.71 1.93
CA ILE A 123 14.87 10.49 3.23
C ILE A 123 13.35 10.43 3.06
N HIS A 124 12.75 9.37 3.59
CA HIS A 124 11.31 9.21 3.70
C HIS A 124 10.96 9.06 5.18
N ILE A 125 10.03 9.88 5.66
CA ILE A 125 9.56 9.91 7.04
C ILE A 125 8.06 9.62 7.00
N GLN A 126 7.63 8.67 7.83
CA GLN A 126 6.23 8.33 8.05
C GLN A 126 5.98 8.38 9.54
#